data_AF-A0A7X9EB64-F1
#
_entry.id   AF-A0A7X9EB64-F1
#
_cell.length_a   1.000
_cell.length_b   1.000
_cell.length_c   1.000
_cell.angle_alpha   90.00
_cell.angle_beta   90.00
_cell.angle_gamma   90.00
#
_symmetry.space_group_name_H-M   'P 1'
#
loop_
_entity.id
_entity.type
_entity.pdbx_description
1 polymer ?
#
loop_
_entity_poly.entity_id
_entity_poly.type
_entity_poly.pdbx_seq_one_letter_code
_entity_poly.pdbx_strand_id
1 'polypeptide(L)'
;MQLYEKNLKFLEAKAPLLYKTITEETPLYQINIEKIQDQNNYIMESKEAKCFMQSVYDIENEVKMMLNKTGKDVDTIILFGIGNGYALEYIIQNYEGLHEVIIVEPSVQIFKSYLENNDFSALLKLKKDLVISFILN
;
A
#
# COMPACT_ATOMS: atom_id res chain seq x y z
N MET A 1 6.75 -20.36 5.50
CA MET A 1 5.48 -19.77 5.06
C MET A 1 5.83 -18.54 4.26
N GLN A 2 5.42 -18.46 3.00
CA GLN A 2 5.72 -17.26 2.21
C GLN A 2 5.03 -16.06 2.85
N LEU A 3 5.63 -14.87 2.79
CA LEU A 3 5.11 -13.65 3.44
C LEU A 3 3.65 -13.37 3.04
N TYR A 4 3.34 -13.59 1.77
CA TYR A 4 1.99 -13.50 1.22
C TYR A 4 0.98 -14.40 1.94
N GLU A 5 1.28 -15.68 2.17
CA GLU A 5 0.39 -16.61 2.87
C GLU A 5 0.15 -16.18 4.33
N LYS A 6 1.18 -15.62 4.97
CA LYS A 6 1.06 -15.05 6.32
C LYS A 6 0.07 -13.89 6.34
N ASN A 7 0.22 -12.99 5.38
CA ASN A 7 -0.67 -11.84 5.25
C ASN A 7 -2.10 -12.27 4.90
N LEU A 8 -2.30 -13.23 3.99
CA LEU A 8 -3.63 -13.74 3.66
C LEU A 8 -4.34 -14.34 4.88
N LYS A 9 -3.67 -15.18 5.68
CA LYS A 9 -4.25 -15.73 6.92
C LYS A 9 -4.60 -14.63 7.92
N PHE A 10 -3.76 -13.59 8.00
CA PHE A 10 -4.04 -12.44 8.84
C PHE A 10 -5.31 -11.70 8.38
N LEU A 11 -5.43 -11.44 7.08
CA LEU A 11 -6.60 -10.79 6.49
C LEU A 11 -7.85 -11.65 6.61
N GLU A 12 -7.78 -12.96 6.39
CA GLU A 12 -8.91 -13.89 6.59
C GLU A 12 -9.49 -13.77 8.01
N ALA A 13 -8.62 -13.66 9.02
CA ALA A 13 -9.04 -13.57 10.42
C ALA A 13 -9.51 -12.17 10.85
N LYS A 14 -9.00 -11.10 10.25
CA LYS A 14 -9.20 -9.71 10.72
C LYS A 14 -10.01 -8.82 9.78
N ALA A 15 -9.98 -9.11 8.49
CA ALA A 15 -10.63 -8.35 7.43
C ALA A 15 -11.15 -9.32 6.35
N PRO A 16 -12.14 -10.19 6.67
CA PRO A 16 -12.60 -11.25 5.78
C PRO A 16 -13.14 -10.73 4.44
N LEU A 17 -13.72 -9.52 4.43
CA LEU A 17 -14.16 -8.88 3.19
C LEU A 17 -12.97 -8.56 2.28
N LEU A 18 -11.90 -7.98 2.84
CA LEU A 18 -10.68 -7.66 2.10
C LEU A 18 -10.00 -8.92 1.59
N TYR A 19 -9.94 -9.97 2.43
CA TYR A 19 -9.46 -11.29 2.02
C TYR A 19 -10.23 -11.82 0.81
N LYS A 20 -11.57 -11.78 0.86
CA LYS A 20 -12.44 -12.22 -0.23
C LYS A 20 -12.20 -11.44 -1.52
N THR A 21 -12.09 -10.11 -1.44
CA THR A 21 -11.80 -9.27 -2.61
C THR A 21 -10.48 -9.67 -3.26
N ILE A 22 -9.43 -9.95 -2.48
CA ILE A 22 -8.13 -10.35 -3.01
C ILE A 22 -8.17 -11.74 -3.65
N THR A 23 -8.92 -12.69 -3.08
CA THR A 23 -8.91 -14.09 -3.54
C THR A 23 -9.91 -14.38 -4.64
N GLU A 24 -11.05 -13.68 -4.67
CA GLU A 24 -12.18 -14.00 -5.55
C GLU A 24 -12.43 -12.98 -6.66
N GLU A 25 -12.09 -11.70 -6.46
CA GLU A 25 -12.42 -10.66 -7.45
C GLU A 25 -11.40 -10.61 -8.59
N THR A 26 -11.93 -10.33 -9.79
CA THR A 26 -11.10 -10.10 -10.98
C THR A 26 -10.74 -8.62 -11.08
N PRO A 27 -9.47 -8.28 -11.33
CA PRO A 27 -9.06 -6.88 -11.49
C PRO A 27 -9.88 -6.16 -12.56
N LEU A 28 -10.33 -4.94 -12.27
CA LEU A 28 -11.05 -4.10 -13.24
C LEU A 28 -10.24 -3.83 -14.51
N TYR A 29 -8.92 -3.73 -14.36
CA TYR A 29 -7.98 -3.57 -15.45
C TYR A 29 -6.74 -4.42 -15.20
N GLN A 30 -6.25 -5.05 -16.27
CA GLN A 30 -5.04 -5.85 -16.23
C GLN A 30 -3.82 -4.92 -16.31
N ILE A 31 -2.95 -5.00 -15.32
CA ILE A 31 -1.60 -4.43 -15.37
C ILE A 31 -0.56 -5.56 -15.34
N ASN A 32 0.54 -5.33 -16.04
CA ASN A 32 1.76 -6.11 -15.84
C ASN A 32 2.62 -5.42 -14.78
N ILE A 33 3.13 -6.20 -13.84
CA ILE A 33 3.99 -5.72 -12.76
C ILE A 33 5.31 -6.49 -12.87
N GLU A 34 6.37 -5.79 -13.24
CA GLU A 34 7.72 -6.35 -13.37
C GLU A 34 8.62 -5.80 -12.27
N LYS A 35 9.28 -6.67 -11.51
CA LYS A 35 10.22 -6.25 -10.48
C LYS A 35 11.52 -5.75 -11.12
N ILE A 36 12.00 -4.60 -10.67
CA ILE A 36 13.31 -4.06 -11.09
C ILE A 36 14.40 -4.83 -10.36
N GLN A 37 15.42 -5.28 -11.09
CA GLN A 37 16.56 -5.98 -10.49
C GLN A 37 17.27 -5.07 -9.46
N ASP A 38 17.66 -5.67 -8.33
CA ASP A 38 18.40 -5.02 -7.24
C ASP A 38 17.71 -3.80 -6.59
N GLN A 39 16.41 -3.60 -6.83
CA GLN A 39 15.62 -2.55 -6.20
C GLN A 39 14.30 -3.10 -5.64
N ASN A 40 13.83 -2.50 -4.55
CA ASN A 40 12.48 -2.72 -4.05
C ASN A 40 11.49 -1.80 -4.79
N ASN A 41 11.42 -1.93 -6.11
CA ASN A 41 10.58 -1.11 -6.98
C ASN A 41 10.14 -1.93 -8.22
N TYR A 42 9.10 -1.46 -8.89
CA TYR A 42 8.42 -2.18 -9.97
C TYR A 42 8.16 -1.26 -11.17
N ILE A 43 8.14 -1.86 -12.34
CA ILE A 43 7.58 -1.25 -13.55
C ILE A 43 6.14 -1.73 -13.68
N MET A 44 5.22 -0.77 -13.77
CA MET A 44 3.81 -1.00 -14.04
C MET A 44 3.55 -0.70 -15.50
N GLU A 45 2.87 -1.61 -16.18
CA GLU A 45 2.53 -1.46 -17.59
C GLU A 45 1.04 -1.79 -17.80
N SER A 46 0.31 -0.80 -18.32
CA SER A 46 -1.05 -0.94 -18.83
C SER A 46 -1.04 -0.85 -20.35
N LYS A 47 -2.22 -0.89 -20.98
CA LYS A 47 -2.36 -0.64 -22.42
C LYS A 47 -2.00 0.80 -22.82
N GLU A 48 -2.03 1.73 -21.87
CA GLU A 48 -1.96 3.17 -22.12
C GLU A 48 -0.60 3.75 -21.74
N ALA A 49 0.04 3.19 -20.72
CA ALA A 49 1.27 3.73 -20.16
C ALA A 49 2.15 2.64 -19.55
N LYS A 50 3.44 2.93 -19.52
CA LYS A 50 4.46 2.17 -18.78
C LYS A 50 5.23 3.14 -17.90
N CYS A 51 5.22 2.91 -16.60
CA CYS A 51 5.87 3.79 -15.63
C CYS A 51 6.49 3.00 -14.49
N PHE A 52 7.39 3.64 -13.75
CA PHE A 52 7.83 3.11 -12.46
C PHE A 52 6.72 3.32 -11.44
N MET A 53 6.55 2.35 -10.53
CA MET A 53 5.58 2.46 -9.44
C MET A 53 5.94 3.59 -8.47
N GLN A 54 7.24 3.82 -8.29
CA GLN A 54 7.79 4.90 -7.49
C GLN A 54 9.08 5.44 -8.13
N SER A 55 9.55 6.59 -7.65
CA SER A 55 10.83 7.18 -8.00
C SER A 55 11.96 6.17 -7.87
N VAL A 56 12.73 5.97 -8.95
CA VAL A 56 13.95 5.13 -8.95
C VAL A 56 15.18 5.87 -8.42
N TYR A 57 15.07 7.18 -8.18
CA TYR A 57 16.18 8.03 -7.76
C TYR A 57 16.13 8.34 -6.26
N ASP A 58 14.97 8.76 -5.77
CA ASP A 58 14.78 9.21 -4.38
C ASP A 58 13.31 9.07 -3.97
N ILE A 59 12.98 7.94 -3.34
CA ILE A 59 11.64 7.62 -2.84
C ILE A 59 11.29 8.50 -1.63
N GLU A 60 12.27 8.84 -0.78
CA GLU A 60 12.02 9.70 0.37
C GLU A 60 11.59 11.10 -0.06
N ASN A 61 12.28 11.68 -1.05
CA ASN A 61 11.93 12.98 -1.58
C ASN A 61 10.56 12.95 -2.27
N GLU A 62 10.23 11.89 -3.00
CA GLU A 62 8.89 11.71 -3.59
C GLU A 62 7.80 11.76 -2.51
N VAL A 63 7.95 10.97 -1.43
CA VAL A 63 6.98 10.94 -0.33
C VAL A 63 6.90 12.28 0.40
N LYS A 64 8.05 12.93 0.66
CA LYS A 64 8.11 14.27 1.26
C LYS A 64 7.39 15.30 0.38
N MET A 65 7.59 15.25 -0.94
CA MET A 65 6.91 16.13 -1.89
C MET A 65 5.41 15.85 -1.97
N MET A 66 5.00 14.58 -1.97
CA MET A 66 3.59 14.16 -1.97
C MET A 66 2.84 14.71 -0.75
N LEU A 67 3.49 14.73 0.43
CA LEU A 67 2.88 15.12 1.70
C LEU A 67 3.21 16.57 2.13
N ASN A 68 3.91 17.35 1.31
CA ASN A 68 4.48 18.65 1.73
C ASN A 68 3.45 19.69 2.17
N LYS A 69 2.20 19.56 1.71
CA LYS A 69 1.08 20.46 2.04
C LYS A 69 0.14 19.86 3.09
N THR A 70 0.40 18.64 3.55
CA THR A 70 -0.42 17.96 4.55
C THR A 70 0.05 18.39 5.94
N GLY A 71 -0.81 19.12 6.66
CA GLY A 71 -0.53 19.55 8.02
C GLY A 71 -0.25 18.37 8.96
N LYS A 72 0.63 18.55 9.95
CA LYS A 72 1.01 17.48 10.88
C LYS A 72 -0.04 17.17 11.94
N ASP A 73 -0.96 18.10 12.17
CA ASP A 73 -2.07 17.99 13.12
C ASP A 73 -3.36 17.56 12.39
N VAL A 74 -3.28 16.42 11.69
CA VAL A 74 -4.43 15.82 11.01
C VAL A 74 -4.80 14.51 11.69
N ASP A 75 -6.09 14.32 11.86
CA ASP A 75 -6.67 13.12 12.48
C ASP A 75 -6.80 11.96 11.48
N THR A 76 -7.07 12.28 10.21
CA THR A 76 -7.28 11.29 9.13
C THR A 76 -6.50 11.64 7.88
N ILE A 77 -5.91 10.63 7.23
CA ILE A 77 -5.29 10.76 5.90
C ILE A 77 -5.93 9.78 4.93
N ILE A 78 -6.30 10.26 3.74
CA ILE A 78 -6.73 9.43 2.62
C ILE A 78 -5.56 9.34 1.63
N LEU A 79 -5.07 8.12 1.41
CA LEU A 79 -3.98 7.83 0.49
C LEU A 79 -4.54 7.16 -0.77
N PHE A 80 -4.33 7.79 -1.93
CA PHE A 80 -4.69 7.22 -3.23
C PHE A 80 -3.52 6.41 -3.79
N GLY A 81 -3.66 5.09 -3.81
CA GLY A 81 -2.64 4.13 -4.19
C GLY A 81 -1.73 3.74 -3.03
N ILE A 82 -1.52 2.43 -2.83
CA ILE A 82 -0.57 1.94 -1.80
C ILE A 82 0.86 1.88 -2.35
N GLY A 83 1.01 1.60 -3.65
CA GLY A 83 2.32 1.32 -4.27
C GLY A 83 3.08 0.25 -3.48
N ASN A 84 4.34 0.53 -3.12
CA ASN A 84 5.15 -0.34 -2.27
C ASN A 84 4.97 -0.10 -0.76
N GLY A 85 4.12 0.86 -0.34
CA GLY A 85 3.86 1.15 1.06
C GLY A 85 4.73 2.24 1.70
N TYR A 86 5.76 2.75 1.02
CA TYR A 86 6.64 3.79 1.57
C TYR A 86 5.91 5.05 2.07
N ALA A 87 4.89 5.51 1.34
CA ALA A 87 4.07 6.65 1.78
C ALA A 87 3.30 6.32 3.08
N LEU A 88 2.72 5.12 3.16
CA LEU A 88 2.01 4.66 4.35
C LEU A 88 2.95 4.56 5.56
N GLU A 89 4.13 3.96 5.40
CA GLU A 89 5.13 3.88 6.46
C GLU A 89 5.56 5.26 6.96
N TYR A 90 5.84 6.18 6.03
CA TYR A 90 6.18 7.56 6.36
C TYR A 90 5.05 8.25 7.13
N ILE A 91 3.80 8.08 6.69
CA ILE A 91 2.61 8.65 7.36
C ILE A 91 2.53 8.14 8.81
N ILE A 92 2.63 6.83 9.02
CA ILE A 92 2.52 6.23 10.35
C ILE A 92 3.61 6.74 11.30
N GLN A 93 4.82 6.95 10.79
CA GLN A 93 5.97 7.38 11.59
C GLN A 93 6.01 8.89 11.87
N ASN A 94 5.40 9.72 11.01
CA ASN A 94 5.60 11.18 11.04
C ASN A 94 4.32 11.99 11.36
N TYR A 95 3.20 11.34 11.67
CA TYR A 95 1.93 11.99 12.02
C TYR A 95 1.41 11.46 13.36
N GLU A 96 1.83 12.11 14.45
CA GLU A 96 1.56 11.66 15.82
C GLU A 96 0.07 11.73 16.19
N GLY A 97 -0.65 12.76 15.74
CA GLY A 97 -2.10 12.93 15.97
C GLY A 97 -3.01 12.08 15.08
N LEU A 98 -2.43 11.25 14.20
CA LEU A 98 -3.20 10.46 13.24
C LEU A 98 -3.94 9.30 13.90
N HIS A 99 -5.26 9.24 13.72
CA HIS A 99 -6.14 8.19 14.20
C HIS A 99 -6.59 7.23 13.09
N GLU A 100 -6.70 7.70 11.84
CA GLU A 100 -7.11 6.85 10.72
C GLU A 100 -6.30 7.10 9.43
N VAL A 101 -5.98 6.01 8.71
CA VAL A 101 -5.54 6.06 7.32
C VAL A 101 -6.49 5.25 6.45
N ILE A 102 -7.03 5.89 5.41
CA ILE A 102 -7.86 5.23 4.40
C ILE A 102 -7.02 5.11 3.13
N ILE A 103 -6.75 3.88 2.70
CA ILE A 103 -6.03 3.60 1.46
C ILE A 103 -7.03 3.21 0.39
N VAL A 104 -7.03 3.97 -0.71
CA VAL A 104 -7.80 3.67 -1.92
C VAL A 104 -6.84 3.11 -2.94
N GLU A 105 -6.76 1.79 -3.07
CA GLU A 105 -5.90 1.12 -4.05
C GLU A 105 -6.75 0.59 -5.20
N PRO A 106 -6.66 1.19 -6.40
CA PRO A 106 -7.54 0.85 -7.51
C PRO A 106 -7.13 -0.44 -8.24
N SER A 107 -6.01 -1.07 -7.88
CA SER A 107 -5.56 -2.33 -8.45
C SER A 107 -5.34 -3.40 -7.39
N VAL A 108 -6.20 -4.42 -7.39
CA VAL A 108 -5.98 -5.66 -6.64
C VAL A 108 -4.61 -6.29 -6.94
N GLN A 109 -4.06 -6.14 -8.15
CA GLN A 109 -2.74 -6.67 -8.50
C GLN A 109 -1.61 -5.93 -7.77
N ILE A 110 -1.66 -4.59 -7.68
CA ILE A 110 -0.70 -3.81 -6.89
C ILE A 110 -0.82 -4.19 -5.42
N PHE A 111 -2.05 -4.31 -4.91
CA PHE A 111 -2.26 -4.70 -3.51
C PHE A 111 -1.68 -6.09 -3.20
N LYS A 112 -1.84 -7.07 -4.09
CA LYS A 112 -1.21 -8.39 -3.96
C LYS A 112 0.31 -8.29 -3.92
N SER A 113 0.91 -7.53 -4.85
CA SER A 113 2.35 -7.26 -4.85
C SER A 113 2.81 -6.62 -3.53
N TYR A 114 2.05 -5.68 -2.98
CA TYR A 114 2.33 -5.10 -1.68
C TYR A 114 2.33 -6.16 -0.56
N LEU A 115 1.33 -7.06 -0.52
CA LEU A 115 1.26 -8.16 0.46
C LEU A 115 2.34 -9.22 0.29
N GLU A 116 2.90 -9.39 -0.91
CA GLU A 116 4.00 -10.33 -1.15
C GLU A 116 5.32 -9.82 -0.54
N ASN A 117 5.47 -8.51 -0.40
CA ASN A 117 6.76 -7.87 -0.07
C ASN A 117 6.77 -7.19 1.31
N ASN A 118 5.60 -6.92 1.90
CA ASN A 118 5.49 -6.19 3.17
C ASN A 118 4.76 -7.01 4.23
N ASP A 119 5.27 -7.02 5.47
CA ASP A 119 4.63 -7.71 6.58
C ASP A 119 3.48 -6.86 7.14
N PHE A 120 2.27 -7.16 6.71
CA PHE A 120 1.07 -6.43 7.09
C PHE A 120 0.83 -6.46 8.61
N SER A 121 1.22 -7.56 9.26
CA SER A 121 1.10 -7.70 10.72
C SER A 121 2.08 -6.84 11.50
N ALA A 122 3.21 -6.44 10.89
CA ALA A 122 4.18 -5.54 11.49
C ALA A 122 3.68 -4.10 11.44
N LEU A 123 3.02 -3.70 10.35
CA LEU A 123 2.50 -2.36 10.14
C LEU A 123 1.49 -1.96 11.23
N LEU A 124 0.59 -2.86 11.62
CA LEU A 124 -0.39 -2.63 12.68
C LEU A 124 0.21 -2.57 14.10
N LYS A 125 1.48 -2.97 14.28
CA LYS A 125 2.18 -2.84 15.55
C LYS A 125 2.85 -1.47 15.73
N LEU A 126 2.99 -0.71 14.65
CA LEU A 126 3.69 0.58 14.68
C LEU A 126 2.91 1.64 15.48
N LYS A 127 1.57 1.57 15.48
CA LYS A 127 0.73 2.53 16.20
C LYS A 127 -0.56 1.85 16.67
N LYS A 128 -0.70 1.68 17.99
CA LYS A 128 -1.75 0.84 18.61
C LYS A 128 -3.17 1.33 18.35
N ASP A 129 -3.37 2.64 18.33
CA ASP A 129 -4.69 3.27 18.20
C ASP A 129 -4.98 3.75 16.77
N LEU A 130 -4.15 3.36 15.81
CA LEU A 130 -4.33 3.70 14.40
C LEU A 130 -5.26 2.71 13.71
N VAL A 131 -6.32 3.23 13.11
CA VAL A 131 -7.21 2.47 12.21
C VAL A 131 -6.67 2.58 10.79
N ILE A 132 -6.62 1.45 10.08
CA ILE A 132 -6.22 1.41 8.68
C ILE A 132 -7.32 0.72 7.88
N SER A 133 -7.92 1.48 6.98
CA SER A 133 -9.04 1.07 6.15
C SER A 133 -8.57 0.92 4.71
N PHE A 134 -8.99 -0.13 4.01
CA PHE A 134 -8.67 -0.36 2.60
C PHE A 134 -9.94 -0.36 1.77
N ILE A 135 -9.92 0.42 0.70
CA ILE A 135 -10.89 0.40 -0.38
C ILE A 135 -10.16 -0.16 -1.60
N LEU A 136 -10.51 -1.40 -1.96
CA LEU A 136 -10.00 -2.08 -3.15
C LEU A 136 -11.10 -2.15 -4.21
N ASN A 137 -10.69 -1.93 -5.46
CA ASN A 137 -11.49 -2.15 -6.65
C ASN A 137 -10.66 -2.92 -7.69
#